data_AF-F2TWD8-F1
#
_entry.id   AF-F2TWD8-F1
#
_cell.length_a   1.000
_cell.length_b   1.000
_cell.length_c   1.000
_cell.angle_alpha   90.00
_cell.angle_beta   90.00
_cell.angle_gamma   90.00
#
_symmetry.space_group_name_H-M   'P 1'
#
loop_
_entity.id
_entity.type
_entity.pdbx_description
1 polymer ?
#
loop_
_entity_poly.entity_id
_entity_poly.type
_entity_poly.pdbx_seq_one_letter_code
_entity_poly.pdbx_strand_id
1 'polypeptide(L)'
;MTFLMMAGLQAMPEEEELRNTCVPFWNNIALIFVKLNKHALARDKCDLVLSVDKDNAKALFRKAQLFAPLLHRARMEQQRDREQQAEMYKRMMGSALDPSKPGNGDDEDEDDGEEMDEAALEEWRKGHLMRGLTWAAVAAVCAILIRYLLS
;
A
#
# COMPACT_ATOMS: atom_id res chain seq x y z
N MET A 1 45.33 7.17 -32.90
CA MET A 1 44.88 6.30 -31.80
C MET A 1 43.44 6.66 -31.46
N THR A 2 42.58 5.64 -31.41
CA THR A 2 41.23 5.61 -30.79
C THR A 2 40.21 6.66 -31.24
N PHE A 3 39.64 6.44 -32.43
CA PHE A 3 38.39 7.05 -32.88
C PHE A 3 37.39 5.92 -33.20
N LEU A 4 37.04 5.11 -32.19
CA LEU A 4 35.99 4.10 -32.32
C LEU A 4 35.63 3.61 -30.91
N MET A 5 34.44 3.95 -30.40
CA MET A 5 33.62 3.24 -29.38
C MET A 5 32.57 4.21 -28.78
N MET A 6 31.81 4.90 -29.64
CA MET A 6 30.58 5.60 -29.24
C MET A 6 29.47 5.24 -30.25
N ALA A 7 29.31 3.95 -30.53
CA ALA A 7 28.10 3.43 -31.14
C ALA A 7 27.03 3.38 -30.05
N GLY A 8 26.35 4.51 -29.85
CA GLY A 8 25.13 4.56 -29.06
C GLY A 8 24.15 3.53 -29.60
N LEU A 9 23.55 2.77 -28.68
CA LEU A 9 22.46 1.83 -28.95
C LEU A 9 21.31 2.54 -29.69
N GLN A 10 21.34 2.54 -31.01
CA GLN A 10 20.11 2.62 -31.79
C GLN A 10 19.58 1.19 -31.86
N ALA A 11 18.62 0.88 -31.00
CA ALA A 11 17.80 -0.32 -31.16
C ALA A 11 17.25 -0.30 -32.59
N MET A 12 17.48 -1.36 -33.36
CA MET A 12 17.03 -1.40 -34.75
C MET A 12 15.49 -1.27 -34.78
N PRO A 13 14.91 -0.44 -35.65
CA PRO A 13 13.47 -0.16 -35.69
C PRO A 13 12.61 -1.44 -35.86
N GLU A 14 13.17 -2.47 -36.49
CA GLU A 14 12.51 -3.77 -36.70
C GLU A 14 12.24 -4.53 -35.38
N GLU A 15 13.11 -4.41 -34.38
CA GLU A 15 12.89 -5.09 -33.10
C GLU A 15 11.80 -4.42 -32.26
N GLU A 16 11.67 -3.10 -32.36
CA GLU A 16 10.63 -2.35 -31.65
C GLU A 16 9.25 -2.63 -32.25
N GLU A 17 9.17 -2.72 -33.58
CA GLU A 17 7.97 -3.14 -34.28
C GLU A 17 7.55 -4.58 -33.89
N LEU A 18 8.51 -5.50 -33.80
CA LEU A 18 8.26 -6.85 -33.31
C LEU A 18 7.75 -6.87 -31.86
N ARG A 19 8.36 -6.07 -30.97
CA ARG A 19 7.90 -5.93 -29.57
C ARG A 19 6.47 -5.39 -29.50
N ASN A 20 6.12 -4.42 -30.34
CA ASN A 20 4.79 -3.84 -30.40
C ASN A 20 3.72 -4.85 -30.85
N THR A 21 4.03 -5.71 -31.82
CA THR A 21 3.09 -6.78 -32.26
C THR A 21 2.84 -7.84 -31.19
N CYS A 22 3.81 -8.04 -30.28
CA CYS A 22 3.72 -9.03 -29.20
C CYS A 22 2.89 -8.55 -27.99
N VAL A 23 2.68 -7.24 -27.83
CA VAL A 23 1.86 -6.65 -26.75
C VAL A 23 0.48 -7.29 -26.61
N PRO A 24 -0.37 -7.39 -27.67
CA PRO A 24 -1.69 -8.03 -27.55
C PRO A 24 -1.60 -9.51 -27.15
N PHE A 25 -0.58 -10.23 -27.63
CA PHE A 25 -0.36 -11.64 -27.31
C PHE A 25 -0.03 -11.83 -25.82
N TRP A 26 0.93 -11.07 -25.29
CA TRP A 26 1.26 -11.12 -23.86
C TRP A 26 0.09 -10.71 -22.98
N ASN A 27 -0.71 -9.72 -23.41
CA ASN A 27 -1.93 -9.32 -22.72
C ASN A 27 -2.94 -10.47 -22.63
N ASN A 28 -3.14 -11.23 -23.71
CA ASN A 28 -4.04 -12.37 -23.72
C ASN A 28 -3.51 -13.52 -22.86
N ILE A 29 -2.20 -13.81 -22.91
CA ILE A 29 -1.58 -14.80 -22.03
C ILE A 29 -1.74 -14.40 -20.55
N ALA A 30 -1.52 -13.13 -20.20
CA ALA A 30 -1.69 -12.64 -18.85
C ALA A 30 -3.12 -12.91 -18.34
N LEU A 31 -4.13 -12.67 -19.16
CA LEU A 31 -5.53 -12.98 -18.82
C LEU A 31 -5.75 -14.48 -18.58
N ILE A 32 -5.17 -15.35 -19.40
CA ILE A 32 -5.26 -16.80 -19.22
C ILE A 32 -4.64 -17.21 -17.89
N PHE A 33 -3.45 -16.69 -17.56
CA PHE A 33 -2.80 -17.00 -16.29
C PHE A 33 -3.55 -16.45 -15.08
N VAL A 34 -4.20 -15.28 -15.19
CA VAL A 34 -5.12 -14.77 -14.17
C VAL A 34 -6.26 -15.78 -13.94
N LYS A 35 -6.92 -16.24 -15.01
CA LYS A 35 -8.02 -17.23 -14.92
C LYS A 35 -7.57 -18.58 -14.36
N LEU A 36 -6.32 -18.97 -14.57
CA LEU A 36 -5.73 -20.20 -14.05
C LEU A 36 -5.14 -20.05 -12.63
N ASN A 37 -5.33 -18.90 -11.96
CA ASN A 37 -4.72 -18.59 -10.66
C ASN A 37 -3.18 -18.71 -10.63
N LYS A 38 -2.52 -18.63 -11.79
CA LYS A 38 -1.05 -18.63 -11.91
C LYS A 38 -0.51 -17.21 -11.77
N HIS A 39 -0.66 -16.63 -10.58
CA HIS A 39 -0.43 -15.20 -10.35
C HIS A 39 1.00 -14.73 -10.65
N ALA A 40 2.02 -15.54 -10.36
CA ALA A 40 3.42 -15.20 -10.67
C ALA A 40 3.64 -15.05 -12.18
N LEU A 41 3.22 -16.04 -12.97
CA LEU A 41 3.36 -16.01 -14.43
C LEU A 41 2.52 -14.90 -15.06
N ALA A 42 1.32 -14.64 -14.51
CA ALA A 42 0.50 -13.52 -14.97
C ALA A 42 1.19 -12.18 -14.76
N ARG A 43 1.89 -12.00 -13.62
CA ARG A 43 2.65 -10.79 -13.31
C ARG A 43 3.77 -10.59 -14.32
N ASP A 44 4.55 -11.62 -14.61
CA ASP A 44 5.65 -11.54 -15.57
C ASP A 44 5.17 -11.10 -16.95
N LYS A 45 4.01 -11.60 -17.40
CA LYS A 45 3.41 -11.19 -18.67
C LYS A 45 2.87 -9.77 -18.66
N CYS A 46 2.30 -9.31 -17.54
CA CYS A 46 1.92 -7.91 -17.40
C CYS A 46 3.16 -7.00 -17.41
N ASP A 47 4.26 -7.41 -16.76
CA ASP A 47 5.51 -6.64 -16.71
C ASP A 47 6.15 -6.53 -18.09
N LEU A 48 6.09 -7.58 -18.92
CA LEU A 48 6.51 -7.50 -20.33
C LEU A 48 5.68 -6.50 -21.14
N VAL A 49 4.36 -6.49 -20.98
CA VAL A 49 3.51 -5.49 -21.66
C VAL A 49 3.86 -4.08 -21.21
N LEU A 50 3.99 -3.87 -19.90
CA LEU A 50 4.28 -2.56 -19.31
C LEU A 50 5.71 -2.06 -19.62
N SER A 51 6.63 -2.95 -19.98
CA SER A 51 7.96 -2.57 -20.46
C SER A 51 7.94 -1.91 -21.84
N VAL A 52 6.92 -2.23 -22.66
CA VAL A 52 6.73 -1.67 -24.01
C VAL A 52 5.74 -0.49 -23.94
N ASP A 53 4.61 -0.67 -23.25
CA ASP A 53 3.55 0.32 -23.08
C ASP A 53 3.21 0.47 -21.59
N LYS A 54 3.81 1.48 -20.94
CA LYS A 54 3.68 1.73 -19.50
C LYS A 54 2.25 2.11 -19.09
N ASP A 55 1.47 2.67 -20.01
CA ASP A 55 0.12 3.17 -19.76
C ASP A 55 -0.96 2.20 -20.23
N ASN A 56 -0.58 0.94 -20.52
CA ASN A 56 -1.50 -0.08 -20.98
C ASN A 56 -2.56 -0.41 -19.90
N ALA A 57 -3.74 0.19 -20.01
CA ALA A 57 -4.82 0.04 -19.03
C ALA A 57 -5.20 -1.42 -18.76
N LYS A 58 -5.15 -2.30 -19.78
CA LYS A 58 -5.47 -3.73 -19.62
C LYS A 58 -4.43 -4.46 -18.79
N ALA A 59 -3.14 -4.19 -19.00
CA ALA A 59 -2.06 -4.80 -18.24
C ALA A 59 -2.04 -4.30 -16.79
N LEU A 60 -2.21 -2.99 -16.58
CA LEU A 60 -2.32 -2.39 -15.24
C LEU A 60 -3.49 -2.98 -14.45
N PHE A 61 -4.68 -3.04 -15.05
CA PHE A 61 -5.85 -3.61 -14.41
C PHE A 61 -5.66 -5.08 -14.02
N ARG A 62 -5.11 -5.90 -14.93
CA ARG A 62 -4.82 -7.31 -14.64
C ARG A 62 -3.77 -7.46 -13.55
N LYS A 63 -2.72 -6.65 -13.58
CA LYS A 63 -1.68 -6.65 -12.54
C LYS A 63 -2.25 -6.27 -11.17
N ALA A 64 -3.17 -5.30 -11.10
CA ALA A 64 -3.87 -4.95 -9.86
C ALA A 64 -4.70 -6.12 -9.31
N GLN A 65 -5.39 -6.89 -10.18
CA GLN A 65 -6.12 -8.09 -9.77
C GLN A 65 -5.23 -9.15 -9.11
N LEU A 66 -3.94 -9.22 -9.50
CA LEU A 66 -2.98 -10.15 -8.89
C LEU A 66 -2.58 -9.74 -7.47
N PHE A 67 -2.56 -8.44 -7.17
CA PHE A 67 -2.16 -7.93 -5.86
C PHE A 67 -3.31 -7.96 -4.85
N ALA A 68 -4.57 -7.91 -5.28
CA ALA A 68 -5.71 -7.88 -4.37
C ALA A 68 -5.74 -9.07 -3.37
N PRO A 69 -5.52 -10.33 -3.80
CA PRO A 69 -5.46 -11.46 -2.86
C PRO A 69 -4.27 -11.40 -1.90
N LEU A 70 -3.12 -10.93 -2.38
CA LEU A 70 -1.90 -10.82 -1.57
C LEU A 70 -2.06 -9.76 -0.48
N LEU A 71 -2.61 -8.59 -0.84
CA LEU A 71 -2.88 -7.52 0.10
C LEU A 71 -3.92 -7.93 1.15
N HIS A 72 -4.96 -8.67 0.73
CA HIS A 72 -5.96 -9.19 1.66
C HIS A 72 -5.33 -10.15 2.68
N ARG A 73 -4.50 -11.10 2.22
CA ARG A 73 -3.79 -12.03 3.11
C ARG A 73 -2.87 -11.30 4.10
N ALA A 74 -2.06 -10.36 3.61
CA ALA A 74 -1.15 -9.58 4.46
C ALA A 74 -1.91 -8.79 5.54
N ARG A 75 -3.07 -8.22 5.20
CA ARG A 75 -3.92 -7.52 6.18
C ARG A 75 -4.45 -8.45 7.26
N MET A 76 -4.91 -9.64 6.88
CA MET A 76 -5.43 -10.63 7.84
C MET A 76 -4.33 -11.16 8.75
N GLU A 77 -3.12 -11.35 8.23
CA GLU A 77 -1.96 -11.73 9.02
C GLU A 77 -1.61 -10.68 10.06
N GLN A 78 -1.50 -9.41 9.66
CA GLN A 78 -1.28 -8.30 10.59
C GLN A 78 -2.34 -8.22 11.68
N GLN A 79 -3.61 -8.48 11.34
CA GLN A 79 -4.70 -8.47 12.30
C GLN A 79 -4.55 -9.61 13.32
N ARG A 80 -4.21 -10.82 12.87
CA ARG A 80 -3.96 -11.97 13.76
C ARG A 80 -2.79 -11.72 14.70
N ASP A 81 -1.71 -11.11 14.21
CA ASP A 81 -0.55 -10.82 15.05
C ASP A 81 -0.90 -9.81 16.16
N ARG A 82 -1.70 -8.78 15.84
CA ARG A 82 -2.22 -7.83 16.83
C ARG A 82 -3.12 -8.49 17.86
N GLU A 83 -3.99 -9.40 17.43
CA GLU A 83 -4.87 -10.15 18.32
C GLU A 83 -4.08 -11.09 19.23
N GLN A 84 -3.08 -11.80 18.70
CA GLN A 84 -2.18 -12.64 19.49
C GLN A 84 -1.38 -11.82 20.50
N GLN A 85 -0.88 -10.64 20.11
CA GLN A 85 -0.21 -9.72 21.05
C GLN A 85 -1.16 -9.22 22.14
N ALA A 86 -2.38 -8.84 21.78
CA ALA A 86 -3.39 -8.40 22.74
C ALA A 86 -3.79 -9.52 23.71
N GLU A 87 -3.94 -10.75 23.21
CA GLU A 87 -4.23 -11.93 24.01
C GLU A 87 -3.05 -12.29 24.93
N MET A 88 -1.82 -12.24 24.41
CA MET A 88 -0.60 -12.45 25.19
C MET A 88 -0.50 -11.41 26.32
N TYR A 89 -0.72 -10.12 26.02
CA TYR A 89 -0.74 -9.05 27.01
C TYR A 89 -1.85 -9.25 28.04
N LYS A 90 -3.05 -9.61 27.60
CA LYS A 90 -4.18 -9.95 28.49
C LYS A 90 -3.86 -11.13 29.39
N ARG A 91 -3.12 -12.13 28.93
CA ARG A 91 -2.70 -13.27 29.75
C ARG A 91 -1.64 -12.89 30.78
N MET A 92 -0.70 -12.02 30.41
CA MET A 92 0.34 -11.50 31.30
C MET A 92 -0.27 -10.60 32.39
N MET A 93 -1.11 -9.64 32.01
CA MET A 93 -1.73 -8.67 32.92
C MET A 93 -2.99 -9.19 33.62
N GLY A 94 -3.71 -10.15 33.03
CA GLY A 94 -4.94 -10.73 33.55
C GLY A 94 -4.75 -11.77 34.65
N SER A 95 -3.50 -12.12 34.99
CA SER A 95 -3.22 -12.84 36.24
C SER A 95 -3.26 -11.92 37.48
N ALA A 96 -3.27 -10.59 37.27
CA ALA A 96 -3.32 -9.58 38.33
C ALA A 96 -4.72 -9.00 38.60
N LEU A 97 -5.74 -9.41 37.84
CA LEU A 97 -7.13 -8.96 38.00
C LEU A 97 -8.07 -10.15 38.22
N ASP A 98 -7.79 -10.94 39.26
CA ASP A 98 -8.81 -11.79 39.86
C ASP A 98 -9.55 -10.98 40.94
N PRO A 99 -10.79 -10.49 40.69
CA PRO A 99 -11.53 -9.69 41.65
C PRO A 99 -11.94 -10.45 42.92
N SER A 100 -11.62 -11.75 43.02
CA SER A 100 -11.91 -12.58 44.19
C SER A 100 -10.78 -12.63 45.24
N LYS A 101 -9.62 -12.00 44.98
CA LYS A 101 -8.63 -11.74 46.03
C LYS A 101 -8.85 -10.36 46.63
N PRO A 102 -9.22 -10.24 47.91
CA PRO A 102 -9.16 -8.94 48.59
C PRO A 102 -7.69 -8.51 48.62
N GLY A 103 -7.37 -7.47 47.86
CA GLY A 103 -6.09 -6.80 47.96
C GLY A 103 -5.99 -6.17 49.34
N ASN A 104 -4.96 -6.56 50.11
CA ASN A 104 -4.41 -5.69 51.14
C ASN A 104 -3.91 -4.44 50.40
N GLY A 105 -4.73 -3.41 50.37
CA GLY A 105 -4.27 -2.07 50.05
C GLY A 105 -3.57 -1.55 51.29
N ASP A 106 -2.30 -1.24 51.13
CA ASP A 106 -1.53 -0.23 51.85
C ASP A 106 -0.20 -0.19 51.11
N ASP A 107 -0.09 0.72 50.14
CA ASP A 107 1.14 1.44 49.82
C ASP A 107 0.76 2.55 48.82
N GLU A 108 0.81 3.78 49.32
CA GLU A 108 0.60 5.03 48.62
C GLU A 108 1.78 5.26 47.67
N ASP A 109 1.57 5.17 46.36
CA ASP A 109 2.53 5.67 45.37
C ASP A 109 1.99 6.96 44.78
N GLU A 110 2.73 8.04 45.03
CA GLU A 110 2.47 9.42 44.65
C GLU A 110 2.27 9.56 43.13
N ASP A 111 1.13 10.16 42.74
CA ASP A 111 0.77 10.50 41.37
C ASP A 111 1.52 11.77 40.95
N ASP A 112 2.72 11.58 40.41
CA ASP A 112 3.46 12.62 39.69
C ASP A 112 2.79 12.85 38.33
N GLY A 113 1.66 13.55 38.34
CA GLY A 113 0.98 13.99 37.12
C GLY A 113 1.89 14.90 36.29
N GLU A 114 2.63 14.31 35.34
CA GLU A 114 3.39 15.05 34.33
C GLU A 114 2.42 15.92 33.52
N GLU A 115 2.38 17.20 33.87
CA GLU A 115 1.69 18.27 33.16
C GLU A 115 2.20 18.30 31.72
N MET A 116 1.37 17.85 30.78
CA MET A 116 1.72 17.79 29.37
C MET A 116 1.91 19.20 28.83
N ASP A 117 3.16 19.55 28.51
CA ASP A 117 3.57 20.88 28.05
C ASP A 117 2.64 21.42 26.95
N GLU A 118 2.16 22.66 27.13
CA GLU A 118 1.23 23.35 26.23
C GLU A 118 1.74 23.40 24.76
N ALA A 119 3.05 23.32 24.58
CA ALA A 119 3.71 23.20 23.27
C ALA A 119 3.37 21.88 22.54
N ALA A 120 3.28 20.76 23.25
CA ALA A 120 2.91 19.46 22.68
C ALA A 120 1.44 19.42 22.27
N LEU A 121 0.57 20.10 23.02
CA LEU A 121 -0.83 20.32 22.67
C LEU A 121 -0.98 21.18 21.40
N GLU A 122 -0.15 22.20 21.22
CA GLU A 122 -0.17 23.07 20.04
C GLU A 122 0.38 22.37 18.79
N GLU A 123 1.41 21.53 18.94
CA GLU A 123 1.93 20.68 17.86
C GLU A 123 0.89 19.64 17.40
N TRP A 124 0.16 19.05 18.36
CA TRP A 124 -0.96 18.15 18.05
C TRP A 124 -2.08 18.86 17.27
N ARG A 125 -2.46 20.09 17.66
CA ARG A 125 -3.44 20.90 16.92
C ARG A 125 -2.97 21.25 15.51
N LYS A 126 -1.70 21.62 15.32
CA LYS A 126 -1.13 21.94 13.99
C LYS A 126 -1.12 20.71 13.07
N GLY A 127 -0.77 19.54 13.61
CA GLY A 127 -0.82 18.27 12.87
C GLY A 127 -2.24 17.90 12.42
N HIS A 128 -3.25 18.14 13.25
CA HIS A 128 -4.64 17.84 12.92
C HIS A 128 -5.24 18.85 11.91
N LEU A 129 -4.85 20.12 11.99
CA LEU A 129 -5.25 21.16 11.05
C LEU A 129 -4.65 20.92 9.65
N MET A 130 -3.38 20.52 9.58
CA MET A 130 -2.70 20.19 8.31
C MET A 130 -3.37 19.00 7.61
N ARG A 131 -3.79 17.98 8.37
CA ARG A 131 -4.56 16.86 7.80
C ARG A 131 -5.92 17.34 7.28
N GLY A 132 -6.63 18.20 8.02
CA GLY A 132 -7.91 18.79 7.58
C GLY A 132 -7.82 19.58 6.27
N LEU A 133 -6.78 20.41 6.11
CA LEU A 133 -6.56 21.18 4.88
C LEU A 133 -6.30 20.29 3.66
N THR A 134 -5.60 19.16 3.81
CA THR A 134 -5.36 18.23 2.70
C THR A 134 -6.65 17.57 2.21
N TRP A 135 -7.57 17.21 3.09
CA TRP A 135 -8.86 16.64 2.71
C TRP A 135 -9.77 17.67 2.01
N ALA A 136 -9.73 18.93 2.45
CA ALA A 136 -10.48 20.01 1.80
C ALA A 136 -9.98 20.28 0.38
N ALA A 137 -8.66 20.28 0.16
CA ALA A 137 -8.08 20.44 -1.17
C ALA A 137 -8.43 19.28 -2.10
N VAL A 138 -8.38 18.03 -1.62
CA VAL A 138 -8.79 16.84 -2.39
C VAL A 138 -10.28 16.92 -2.73
N ALA A 139 -11.13 17.31 -1.78
CA ALA A 139 -12.57 17.47 -2.02
C ALA A 139 -12.87 18.55 -3.07
N ALA A 140 -12.14 19.67 -3.04
CA ALA A 140 -12.29 20.75 -4.03
C ALA A 140 -11.90 20.31 -5.45
N VAL A 141 -10.79 19.57 -5.60
CA VAL A 141 -10.36 19.02 -6.89
C VAL A 141 -11.38 18.01 -7.41
N CYS A 142 -11.89 17.13 -6.55
CA CYS A 142 -12.95 16.19 -6.92
C CYS A 142 -14.24 16.90 -7.38
N ALA A 143 -14.65 17.96 -6.69
CA ALA A 143 -15.85 18.72 -7.06
C ALA A 143 -15.70 19.41 -8.43
N ILE A 144 -14.53 19.95 -8.75
CA ILE A 144 -14.24 20.57 -10.06
C ILE A 144 -14.27 19.51 -11.17
N LEU A 145 -13.66 18.34 -10.95
CA LEU A 145 -13.65 17.24 -11.91
C LEU A 145 -15.05 16.70 -12.20
N ILE A 146 -15.89 16.54 -11.17
CA ILE A 146 -17.28 16.10 -11.32
C ILE A 146 -18.08 17.09 -12.18
N ARG A 147 -17.86 18.40 -11.99
CA ARG A 147 -18.54 19.46 -12.75
C ARG A 147 -18.14 19.47 -14.24
N TYR A 148 -16.87 19.19 -14.53
CA TYR A 148 -16.35 19.07 -15.90
C TYR A 148 -16.83 17.81 -16.63
N LEU A 149 -17.13 16.73 -15.90
CA LEU A 149 -17.64 15.48 -16.50
C LEU A 149 -19.15 15.50 -16.77
N LEU A 150 -19.87 16.48 -16.22
CA LEU A 150 -21.33 16.64 -16.34
C LEU A 150 -21.74 17.80 -17.28
N SER A 151 -20.78 18.50 -17.90
CA SER A 151 -21.00 19.50 -18.96
C SER A 151 -20.54 18.96 -20.30
#